data_AF-A0A967JP95-F1
#
_entry.id   AF-A0A967JP95-F1
#
_cell.length_a   1.000
_cell.length_b   1.000
_cell.length_c   1.000
_cell.angle_alpha   90.00
_cell.angle_beta   90.00
_cell.angle_gamma   90.00
#
_symmetry.space_group_name_H-M   'P 1'
#
loop_
_entity.id
_entity.type
_entity.pdbx_description
1 polymer ?
#
loop_
_entity_poly.entity_id
_entity_poly.type
_entity_poly.pdbx_seq_one_letter_code
_entity_poly.pdbx_strand_id
1 'polypeptide(L)'
;LRFLYRHVLHRTDASEAIPRPRAERRLPAVLGRGEVERLFGAIRNSKHLALLMLIYSAGLRVSEAVRLRPGDLDPERRLLF
;
A
#
# COMPACT_ATOMS: atom_id res chain seq x y z
N LEU A 1 30.32 4.53 12.48
CA LEU A 1 31.57 3.76 12.21
C LEU A 1 32.24 4.17 10.89
N ARG A 2 31.53 4.18 9.76
CA ARG A 2 32.10 4.61 8.46
C ARG A 2 32.73 6.02 8.47
N PHE A 3 32.14 6.98 9.20
CA PHE A 3 32.70 8.32 9.37
C PHE A 3 34.09 8.31 10.01
N LEU A 4 34.27 7.54 11.09
CA LEU A 4 35.55 7.40 11.79
C LEU A 4 36.64 6.84 10.86
N TYR A 5 36.34 5.74 10.16
CA TYR A 5 37.31 5.10 9.27
C TYR A 5 37.68 5.97 8.06
N ARG A 6 36.69 6.66 7.47
CA ARG A 6 36.89 7.49 6.27
C ARG A 6 37.50 8.85 6.55
N HIS A 7 37.08 9.53 7.62
CA HIS A 7 37.42 10.93 7.87
C HIS A 7 38.43 11.16 8.99
N VAL A 8 38.59 10.20 9.91
CA VAL A 8 39.54 10.33 11.04
C VAL A 8 40.75 9.41 10.84
N LEU A 9 40.53 8.18 10.38
CA LEU A 9 41.61 7.19 10.20
C LEU A 9 42.12 7.06 8.75
N HIS A 10 41.55 7.81 7.80
CA HIS A 10 41.89 7.81 6.38
C HIS A 10 41.96 6.42 5.71
N ARG A 11 41.22 5.43 6.23
CA ARG A 11 41.12 4.06 5.70
C ARG A 11 39.83 3.88 4.93
N THR A 12 39.90 4.10 3.62
CA THR A 12 38.75 4.03 2.71
C THR A 12 38.28 2.60 2.46
N ASP A 13 39.21 1.64 2.42
CA ASP A 13 39.00 0.19 2.32
C ASP A 13 38.08 -0.37 3.42
N ALA A 14 38.43 -0.10 4.69
CA ALA A 14 37.63 -0.54 5.82
C ALA A 14 36.27 0.19 5.92
N SER A 15 36.17 1.39 5.34
CA SER A 15 34.94 2.18 5.33
C SER A 15 33.91 1.69 4.30
N GLU A 16 34.35 1.05 3.22
CA GLU A 16 33.50 0.52 2.15
C GLU A 16 32.96 -0.88 2.49
N ALA A 17 33.70 -1.65 3.29
CA ALA A 17 33.25 -2.93 3.84
C ALA A 17 32.11 -2.79 4.86
N ILE A 18 31.80 -1.58 5.34
CA ILE A 18 30.71 -1.35 6.30
C ILE A 18 29.39 -1.21 5.53
N PRO A 19 28.42 -2.14 5.71
CA PRO A 19 27.15 -2.08 5.02
C PRO A 19 26.37 -0.82 5.43
N ARG A 20 25.69 -0.21 4.45
CA ARG A 20 24.83 0.95 4.73
C ARG A 20 23.61 0.50 5.54
N PRO A 21 23.19 1.27 6.57
CA PRO A 21 21.91 1.02 7.20
C PRO A 21 20.81 1.09 6.13
N ARG A 22 19.89 0.13 6.18
CA ARG A 22 18.73 0.13 5.28
C ARG A 22 17.95 1.41 5.49
N ALA A 23 17.53 2.05 4.41
CA ALA A 23 16.68 3.22 4.50
C ALA A 23 15.41 2.88 5.30
N GLU A 24 15.05 3.77 6.22
CA GLU A 24 13.88 3.59 7.07
C GLU A 24 12.62 3.60 6.20
N ARG A 25 11.87 2.49 6.21
CA ARG A 25 10.60 2.38 5.49
C ARG A 25 9.49 2.95 6.37
N ARG A 26 9.12 4.20 6.14
CA ARG A 26 7.94 4.79 6.78
C ARG A 26 6.70 4.01 6.34
N LEU A 27 5.87 3.63 7.32
CA LEU A 27 4.57 3.02 7.03
C LEU A 27 3.71 4.05 6.29
N PRO A 28 2.97 3.64 5.24
CA PRO A 28 2.06 4.54 4.56
C PRO A 28 0.98 5.03 5.53
N ALA A 29 0.60 6.29 5.40
CA ALA A 29 -0.52 6.85 6.15
C ALA A 29 -1.80 6.09 5.76
N VAL A 30 -2.49 5.54 6.75
CA VAL A 30 -3.77 4.85 6.57
C VAL A 30 -4.89 5.88 6.67
N LEU A 31 -5.83 5.85 5.73
CA LEU A 31 -6.99 6.73 5.75
C LEU A 31 -7.86 6.45 6.98
N GLY A 32 -8.23 7.49 7.71
CA GLY A 32 -9.24 7.42 8.76
C GLY A 32 -10.66 7.30 8.17
N ARG A 33 -11.62 6.91 9.01
CA ARG A 33 -13.02 6.70 8.56
C ARG A 33 -13.62 7.92 7.86
N GLY A 34 -13.43 9.12 8.41
CA GLY A 34 -13.95 10.35 7.81
C GLY A 34 -13.24 10.73 6.49
N GLU A 35 -12.00 10.32 6.29
CA GLU A 35 -11.31 10.49 5.00
C GLU A 35 -11.87 9.55 3.94
N VAL A 36 -12.17 8.30 4.33
CA VAL A 36 -12.82 7.32 3.45
C VAL A 36 -14.22 7.79 3.04
N GLU A 37 -15.01 8.33 3.97
CA GLU A 37 -16.32 8.88 3.66
C GLU A 37 -16.24 10.05 2.67
N ARG A 38 -15.29 10.98 2.86
CA ARG A 38 -15.04 12.07 1.91
C ARG A 38 -14.58 11.56 0.55
N LEU A 39 -13.74 10.52 0.52
CA LEU A 39 -13.28 9.90 -0.71
C LEU A 39 -14.46 9.33 -1.50
N PHE A 40 -15.35 8.57 -0.86
CA PHE A 40 -16.53 8.02 -1.53
C PHE A 40 -17.52 9.11 -1.97
N GLY A 41 -17.73 10.16 -1.16
CA GLY A 41 -18.59 11.28 -1.50
C GLY A 41 -18.10 12.13 -2.70
N ALA A 42 -16.80 12.11 -2.99
CA ALA A 42 -16.23 12.86 -4.12
C ALA A 42 -16.36 12.14 -5.47
N ILE A 43 -16.67 10.84 -5.48
CA ILE A 43 -16.70 10.03 -6.70
C ILE A 43 -18.03 10.20 -7.42
N ARG A 44 -18.00 10.79 -8.62
CA ARG A 44 -19.18 10.99 -9.47
C ARG A 44 -19.54 9.79 -10.33
N ASN A 45 -18.57 8.93 -10.65
CA ASN A 45 -18.79 7.76 -11.49
C ASN A 45 -19.26 6.58 -10.64
N SER A 46 -20.49 6.13 -10.85
CA SER A 46 -21.11 5.01 -10.13
C SER A 46 -20.32 3.71 -10.24
N LYS A 47 -19.67 3.43 -11.37
CA LYS A 47 -18.82 2.25 -11.57
C LYS A 47 -17.59 2.29 -10.66
N HIS A 48 -16.93 3.44 -10.56
CA HIS A 48 -15.75 3.59 -9.70
C HIS A 48 -16.13 3.57 -8.22
N LEU A 49 -17.26 4.18 -7.87
CA LEU A 49 -17.77 4.15 -6.49
C LEU A 49 -18.04 2.71 -6.05
N ALA A 50 -18.76 1.94 -6.86
CA ALA A 50 -19.06 0.54 -6.56
C ALA A 50 -17.78 -0.30 -6.43
N LEU A 51 -16.82 -0.13 -7.34
CA LEU A 51 -15.55 -0.85 -7.30
C LEU A 51 -14.74 -0.54 -6.03
N LEU A 52 -14.61 0.75 -5.70
CA LEU A 52 -13.83 1.18 -4.54
C LEU A 52 -14.51 0.81 -3.22
N MET A 53 -15.84 0.85 -3.14
CA MET A 53 -16.57 0.34 -1.98
C MET A 53 -16.37 -1.17 -1.82
N LEU A 54 -16.43 -1.95 -2.91
CA LEU A 54 -16.23 -3.39 -2.86
C LEU A 54 -14.81 -3.75 -2.39
N ILE A 55 -13.80 -3.07 -2.94
CA ILE A 55 -12.39 -3.23 -2.51
C ILE A 55 -12.25 -2.91 -1.02
N TYR A 56 -12.85 -1.80 -0.56
CA TYR A 56 -12.76 -1.38 0.83
C TYR A 56 -13.48 -2.33 1.79
N SER A 57 -14.68 -2.82 1.44
CA SER A 57 -15.48 -3.67 2.31
C SER A 57 -15.02 -5.12 2.34
N ALA A 58 -14.60 -5.66 1.19
CA ALA A 58 -14.18 -7.07 1.06
C ALA A 58 -12.65 -7.25 1.11
N GLY A 59 -11.87 -6.17 1.17
CA GLY A 59 -10.40 -6.22 1.25
C GLY A 59 -9.73 -6.74 -0.02
N LEU A 60 -10.38 -6.60 -1.18
CA LEU A 60 -9.88 -7.13 -2.44
C LEU A 60 -8.59 -6.42 -2.86
N ARG A 61 -7.65 -7.20 -3.38
CA ARG A 61 -6.52 -6.65 -4.12
C ARG A 61 -7.01 -6.08 -5.45
N VAL A 62 -6.33 -5.06 -5.96
CA VAL A 62 -6.68 -4.44 -7.26
C VAL A 62 -6.81 -5.50 -8.36
N SER A 63 -5.89 -6.46 -8.41
CA SER A 63 -5.87 -7.53 -9.41
C SER A 63 -7.03 -8.51 -9.33
N GLU A 64 -7.66 -8.64 -8.17
CA GLU A 64 -8.87 -9.46 -7.95
C GLU A 64 -10.08 -8.66 -8.43
N ALA A 65 -10.18 -7.40 -7.98
CA ALA A 65 -11.29 -6.52 -8.33
C ALA A 65 -11.43 -6.27 -9.85
N VAL A 66 -10.32 -6.15 -10.60
CA VAL A 66 -10.38 -6.01 -12.07
C VAL A 66 -10.72 -7.30 -12.82
N ARG A 67 -10.54 -8.48 -12.19
CA ARG A 67 -10.86 -9.78 -12.81
C ARG A 67 -12.25 -10.29 -12.46
N LEU A 68 -12.90 -9.67 -11.48
CA LEU A 68 -14.21 -10.05 -10.98
C LEU A 68 -15.26 -10.07 -12.11
N ARG A 69 -16.00 -11.17 -12.19
CA ARG A 69 -17.10 -11.38 -13.14
C ARG A 69 -18.43 -11.42 -12.40
N PRO A 70 -19.55 -11.12 -13.07
CA PRO A 70 -20.87 -11.24 -12.46
C PRO A 70 -21.19 -12.62 -11.88
N GLY A 71 -20.64 -13.70 -12.44
CA GLY A 71 -20.82 -15.06 -11.94
C GLY A 71 -20.04 -15.39 -10.66
N ASP A 72 -19.10 -14.54 -10.26
CA ASP A 72 -18.30 -14.71 -9.04
C ASP A 72 -19.04 -14.12 -7.81
N LEU A 73 -20.16 -13.44 -8.04
CA LEU A 73 -21.00 -12.80 -7.03
C LEU A 73 -22.18 -13.69 -6.66
N ASP A 74 -22.29 -14.06 -5.39
CA ASP A 74 -23.52 -14.61 -4.82
C ASP A 74 -24.22 -13.53 -3.99
N PRO A 75 -25.26 -12.88 -4.53
CA PRO A 75 -25.96 -11.79 -3.87
C PRO A 75 -26.82 -12.25 -2.68
N GLU A 76 -27.26 -13.51 -2.65
CA GLU A 76 -28.08 -14.04 -1.55
C GLU A 76 -27.22 -14.29 -0.32
N ARG A 77 -26.02 -14.86 -0.52
CA ARG A 77 -25.08 -15.15 0.57
C ARG A 77 -24.12 -14.00 0.86
N ARG A 78 -24.08 -12.99 -0.01
CA ARG A 78 -23.13 -11.86 0.02
C ARG A 78 -21.68 -12.33 -0.01
N LEU A 79 -21.39 -13.33 -0.86
CA LEU A 79 -20.07 -13.94 -1.00
C LEU A 79 -19.47 -13.66 -2.38
N LEU A 80 -18.13 -13.67 -2.43
CA LEU A 80 -17.32 -13.58 -3.64
C LEU A 80 -16.54 -14.90 -3.79
N PHE A 81 -16.55 -15.48 -4.98
CA PHE A 81 -15.88 -16.76 -5.31
C PHE A 81 -14.65 -16.57 -6.21
#